data_AF-A0A1C1CFV0-F1
#
_entry.id   AF-A0A1C1CFV0-F1
#
_cell.length_a   1.000
_cell.length_b   1.000
_cell.length_c   1.000
_cell.angle_alpha   90.00
_cell.angle_beta   90.00
_cell.angle_gamma   90.00
#
_symmetry.space_group_name_H-M   'P 1'
#
loop_
_entity.id
_entity.type
_entity.pdbx_description
1 polymer ?
#
loop_
_entity_poly.entity_id
_entity_poly.type
_entity_poly.pdbx_seq_one_letter_code
_entity_poly.pdbx_strand_id
1 'polypeptide(L)'
;MDTLLTGIKGCGGLKYTDEWVKAMIVKNDAAAKNGAFLEGAKPWVESMVYLPFTAAKEGATAKEILESSVVEDVLFLRNHPLVKPSIPITGWIFSQETGLVEEVNCGLQDGCDPAQLELLKQQLAKRDQ
;
A
#
# COMPACT_ATOMS: atom_id res chain seq x y z
N MET A 1 8.61 9.60 -15.67
CA MET A 1 7.60 8.54 -15.77
C MET A 1 7.09 8.40 -14.37
N ASP A 2 5.91 8.95 -14.13
CA ASP A 2 5.41 9.22 -12.80
C ASP A 2 4.62 8.00 -12.35
N THR A 3 4.77 7.60 -11.09
CA THR A 3 4.07 6.42 -10.57
C THR A 3 2.83 6.87 -9.81
N LEU A 4 1.68 6.40 -10.27
CA LEU A 4 0.37 6.68 -9.69
C LEU A 4 -0.11 5.46 -8.91
N LEU A 5 -0.41 5.64 -7.62
CA LEU A 5 -1.14 4.66 -6.81
C LEU A 5 -2.57 5.16 -6.59
N THR A 6 -3.57 4.30 -6.80
CA THR A 6 -4.99 4.68 -6.72
C THR A 6 -5.76 3.74 -5.79
N GLY A 7 -6.18 4.25 -4.64
CA GLY A 7 -7.23 3.66 -3.82
C GLY A 7 -8.62 3.98 -4.37
N ILE A 8 -9.62 3.15 -4.08
CA ILE A 8 -10.98 3.29 -4.62
C ILE A 8 -11.99 3.40 -3.47
N LYS A 9 -12.79 4.49 -3.42
CA LYS A 9 -13.93 4.57 -2.51
C LYS A 9 -14.95 3.48 -2.86
N GLY A 10 -15.35 2.72 -1.85
CA GLY A 10 -16.20 1.53 -2.03
C GLY A 10 -15.43 0.25 -2.36
N CYS A 11 -14.10 0.21 -2.19
CA CYS A 11 -13.31 -1.00 -2.38
C CYS A 11 -13.83 -2.16 -1.52
N GLY A 12 -13.95 -3.35 -2.14
CA GLY A 12 -14.41 -4.57 -1.46
C GLY A 12 -13.55 -4.97 -0.27
N GLY A 13 -12.26 -4.62 -0.28
CA GLY A 13 -11.33 -4.83 0.85
C GLY A 13 -11.73 -4.13 2.15
N LEU A 14 -12.69 -3.19 2.11
CA LEU A 14 -13.28 -2.56 3.31
C LEU A 14 -14.42 -3.37 3.93
N LYS A 15 -14.85 -4.48 3.31
CA LYS A 15 -16.09 -5.19 3.66
C LYS A 15 -15.87 -6.55 4.30
N TYR A 16 -14.63 -6.97 4.49
CA TYR A 16 -14.29 -8.24 5.12
C TYR A 16 -13.01 -8.11 5.93
N THR A 17 -12.69 -9.15 6.71
CA THR A 17 -11.44 -9.25 7.47
C THR A 17 -10.65 -10.47 7.04
N ASP A 18 -9.36 -10.51 7.38
CA ASP A 18 -8.51 -11.67 7.06
C ASP A 18 -9.01 -12.93 7.74
N GLU A 19 -9.51 -12.82 8.98
CA GLU A 19 -10.08 -13.95 9.72
C GLU A 19 -11.30 -14.51 9.00
N TRP A 20 -12.17 -13.63 8.47
CA TRP A 20 -13.33 -14.06 7.70
C TRP A 20 -12.93 -14.79 6.42
N VAL A 21 -11.96 -14.26 5.67
CA VAL A 21 -11.45 -14.89 4.45
C VAL A 21 -10.79 -16.24 4.78
N LYS A 22 -9.92 -16.28 5.80
CA LYS A 22 -9.25 -17.52 6.25
C LYS A 22 -10.28 -18.57 6.68
N ALA A 23 -11.28 -18.19 7.47
CA ALA A 23 -12.35 -19.10 7.87
C ALA A 23 -13.14 -19.62 6.67
N MET A 24 -13.43 -18.77 5.69
CA MET A 24 -14.09 -19.17 4.45
C MET A 24 -13.25 -20.16 3.65
N ILE A 25 -11.94 -19.96 3.53
CA ILE A 25 -11.07 -20.89 2.79
C ILE A 25 -10.97 -22.22 3.52
N VAL A 26 -10.66 -22.22 4.82
CA VAL A 26 -10.55 -23.45 5.64
C VAL A 26 -11.84 -24.26 5.64
N LYS A 27 -12.99 -23.59 5.59
CA LYS A 27 -14.31 -24.24 5.52
C LYS A 27 -14.56 -24.94 4.18
N ASN A 28 -14.09 -24.37 3.08
CA ASN A 28 -14.46 -24.81 1.72
C ASN A 28 -13.34 -25.57 0.99
N ASP A 29 -12.10 -25.50 1.46
CA ASP A 29 -10.96 -26.22 0.91
C ASP A 29 -10.32 -27.14 1.97
N ALA A 30 -10.50 -28.44 1.80
CA ALA A 30 -9.94 -29.46 2.69
C ALA A 30 -8.41 -29.52 2.63
N ALA A 31 -7.77 -29.14 1.52
CA ALA A 31 -6.32 -29.10 1.39
C ALA A 31 -5.71 -27.89 2.10
N ALA A 32 -6.46 -26.78 2.18
CA ALA A 32 -6.01 -25.56 2.86
C ALA A 32 -5.81 -25.74 4.38
N LYS A 33 -6.50 -26.70 5.02
CA LYS A 33 -6.27 -27.06 6.44
C LYS A 33 -4.82 -27.45 6.74
N ASN A 34 -4.10 -27.95 5.74
CA ASN A 34 -2.70 -28.37 5.86
C ASN A 34 -1.75 -27.47 5.02
N GLY A 35 -2.25 -26.34 4.53
CA GLY A 35 -1.57 -25.49 3.54
C GLY A 35 -1.08 -24.15 4.10
N ALA A 36 -1.27 -23.09 3.31
CA ALA A 36 -0.72 -21.75 3.51
C ALA A 36 -1.22 -20.98 4.77
N PHE A 37 -1.98 -21.62 5.66
CA PHE A 37 -2.49 -21.01 6.91
C PHE A 37 -1.96 -21.69 8.18
N LEU A 38 -0.94 -22.55 8.06
CA LEU A 38 -0.30 -23.17 9.22
C LEU A 38 0.53 -22.15 10.00
N GLU A 39 0.55 -22.31 11.33
CA GLU A 39 1.44 -21.57 12.22
C GLU A 39 2.90 -21.77 11.78
N GLY A 40 3.59 -20.69 11.41
CA GLY A 40 4.96 -20.72 10.90
C GLY A 40 5.11 -20.80 9.38
N ALA A 41 4.01 -20.80 8.61
CA ALA A 41 4.08 -20.57 7.17
C ALA A 41 4.78 -19.23 6.87
N LYS A 42 5.59 -19.20 5.80
CA LYS A 42 6.37 -18.01 5.48
C LYS A 42 5.48 -16.98 4.76
N PRO A 43 5.50 -15.69 5.14
CA PRO A 43 4.55 -14.68 4.63
C PRO A 43 4.47 -14.55 3.10
N TRP A 44 5.54 -14.88 2.37
CA TRP A 44 5.52 -14.85 0.89
C TRP A 44 4.84 -16.06 0.25
N VAL A 45 4.74 -17.18 0.96
CA VAL A 45 3.94 -18.34 0.56
C VAL A 45 2.45 -18.06 0.84
N GLU A 46 2.18 -17.12 1.76
CA GLU A 46 0.87 -16.59 2.10
C GLU A 46 0.44 -15.45 1.18
N SER A 47 0.84 -15.41 -0.10
CA SER A 47 0.62 -14.26 -1.01
C SER A 47 -0.86 -13.89 -1.27
N MET A 48 -1.80 -14.49 -0.54
CA MET A 48 -3.21 -14.16 -0.47
C MET A 48 -3.62 -13.35 0.77
N VAL A 49 -2.73 -12.99 1.70
CA VAL A 49 -3.12 -12.53 3.06
C VAL A 49 -3.27 -11.02 3.22
N TYR A 50 -3.12 -10.20 2.18
CA TYR A 50 -3.45 -8.76 2.27
C TYR A 50 -4.62 -8.40 1.36
N LEU A 51 -5.76 -9.05 1.59
CA LEU A 51 -6.98 -8.77 0.85
C LEU A 51 -7.79 -7.60 1.46
N PRO A 52 -7.97 -7.53 2.80
CA PRO A 52 -8.67 -6.41 3.43
C PRO A 52 -7.71 -5.31 3.86
N PHE A 53 -8.23 -4.08 3.92
CA PHE A 53 -7.47 -2.99 4.51
C PHE A 53 -7.42 -3.15 6.02
N THR A 54 -6.24 -2.90 6.61
CA THR A 54 -6.10 -2.81 8.06
C THR A 54 -6.50 -1.42 8.52
N ALA A 55 -7.38 -1.32 9.50
CA ALA A 55 -7.74 -0.02 10.06
C ALA A 55 -6.57 0.54 10.88
N ALA A 56 -6.11 1.75 10.55
CA ALA A 56 -5.02 2.43 11.27
C ALA A 56 -5.32 2.67 12.76
N LYS A 57 -6.60 2.77 13.11
CA LYS A 57 -7.10 2.94 14.48
C LYS A 57 -8.50 2.35 14.61
N GLU A 58 -8.87 1.96 15.83
CA GLU A 58 -10.24 1.55 16.14
C GLU A 58 -11.22 2.71 15.87
N GLY A 59 -12.34 2.41 15.22
CA GLY A 59 -13.33 3.41 14.82
C GLY A 59 -12.93 4.28 13.62
N ALA A 60 -11.84 3.96 12.90
CA ALA A 60 -11.49 4.65 11.66
C ALA A 60 -12.62 4.58 10.63
N THR A 61 -12.88 5.71 9.98
CA THR A 61 -13.79 5.80 8.84
C THR A 61 -13.22 5.09 7.62
N ALA A 62 -14.08 4.67 6.70
CA ALA A 62 -13.65 4.07 5.42
C ALA A 62 -12.68 4.96 4.64
N LYS A 63 -12.83 6.29 4.73
CA LYS A 63 -11.93 7.25 4.10
C LYS A 63 -10.54 7.19 4.75
N GLU A 64 -10.46 7.25 6.08
CA GLU A 64 -9.18 7.18 6.81
C GLU A 64 -8.43 5.87 6.54
N ILE A 65 -9.16 4.75 6.43
CA ILE A 65 -8.56 3.45 6.10
C ILE A 65 -7.93 3.48 4.69
N LEU A 66 -8.66 4.00 3.70
CA LEU A 66 -8.16 4.14 2.34
C LEU A 66 -6.96 5.10 2.25
N GLU A 67 -7.04 6.23 2.94
CA GLU A 67 -5.93 7.19 3.00
C GLU A 67 -4.68 6.56 3.63
N SER A 68 -4.82 5.83 4.73
CA SER A 68 -3.70 5.12 5.36
C SER A 68 -3.06 4.12 4.42
N SER A 69 -3.87 3.30 3.74
CA SER A 69 -3.35 2.31 2.79
C SER A 69 -2.62 2.97 1.61
N VAL A 70 -3.16 4.05 1.06
CA VAL A 70 -2.50 4.79 -0.03
C VAL A 70 -1.18 5.38 0.46
N VAL A 71 -1.14 5.95 1.68
CA VAL A 71 0.09 6.48 2.27
C VAL A 71 1.12 5.36 2.49
N GLU A 72 0.70 4.22 3.04
CA GLU A 72 1.57 3.06 3.24
C GLU A 72 2.19 2.57 1.94
N ASP A 73 1.40 2.42 0.87
CA ASP A 73 1.90 2.00 -0.44
C ASP A 73 2.85 3.02 -1.07
N VAL A 74 2.51 4.32 -0.99
CA VAL A 74 3.37 5.40 -1.49
C VAL A 74 4.70 5.41 -0.75
N LEU A 75 4.68 5.33 0.58
CA LEU A 75 5.90 5.31 1.38
C LEU A 75 6.69 4.01 1.20
N PHE A 76 6.03 2.87 1.03
CA PHE A 76 6.68 1.61 0.70
C PHE A 76 7.47 1.72 -0.61
N LEU A 77 6.82 2.18 -1.69
CA LEU A 77 7.49 2.38 -2.97
C LEU A 77 8.57 3.45 -2.89
N ARG A 78 8.33 4.55 -2.17
CA ARG A 78 9.29 5.64 -2.02
C ARG A 78 10.57 5.19 -1.33
N ASN A 79 10.46 4.30 -0.35
CA ASN A 79 11.58 3.74 0.39
C ASN A 79 12.14 2.46 -0.24
N HIS A 80 11.58 2.00 -1.36
CA HIS A 80 12.03 0.77 -2.01
C HIS A 80 13.39 1.00 -2.72
N PRO A 81 14.43 0.17 -2.47
CA PRO A 81 15.78 0.38 -3.01
C PRO A 81 15.87 0.45 -4.54
N LEU A 82 14.92 -0.17 -5.25
CA LEU A 82 14.88 -0.16 -6.71
C LEU A 82 14.19 1.07 -7.30
N VAL A 83 13.58 1.92 -6.47
CA VAL A 83 12.90 3.13 -6.92
C VAL A 83 13.84 4.31 -6.73
N LYS A 84 14.18 4.98 -7.85
CA LYS A 84 15.07 6.15 -7.81
C LYS A 84 14.41 7.30 -7.04
N PRO A 85 15.14 8.02 -6.17
CA PRO A 85 14.62 9.19 -5.45
C PRO A 85 14.01 10.27 -6.35
N SER A 86 14.51 10.39 -7.58
CA SER A 86 14.06 11.39 -8.56
C SER A 86 12.74 11.06 -9.27
N ILE A 87 12.17 9.86 -9.07
CA ILE A 87 10.91 9.47 -9.70
C ILE A 87 9.76 9.89 -8.78
N PRO A 88 8.85 10.79 -9.17
CA PRO A 88 7.74 11.19 -8.31
C PRO A 88 6.73 10.03 -8.15
N ILE A 89 6.24 9.87 -6.91
CA ILE A 89 5.20 8.92 -6.53
C ILE A 89 4.11 9.68 -5.80
N THR A 90 2.88 9.62 -6.33
CA THR A 90 1.71 10.26 -5.72
C THR A 90 0.60 9.25 -5.48
N GLY A 91 -0.15 9.47 -4.40
CA GLY A 91 -1.25 8.63 -3.97
C GLY A 91 -2.59 9.32 -4.19
N TRP A 92 -3.58 8.60 -4.70
CA TRP A 92 -4.89 9.14 -5.06
C TRP A 92 -6.01 8.24 -4.59
N ILE A 93 -7.17 8.83 -4.33
CA ILE A 93 -8.42 8.11 -4.07
C ILE A 93 -9.44 8.47 -5.15
N PHE A 94 -9.90 7.47 -5.88
CA PHE A 94 -10.99 7.61 -6.85
C PHE A 94 -12.34 7.35 -6.20
N SER A 95 -13.31 8.23 -6.45
CA SER A 95 -14.70 8.10 -6.03
C SER A 95 -15.56 7.54 -7.16
N GLN A 96 -16.07 6.31 -7.01
CA GLN A 96 -16.95 5.71 -8.03
C GLN A 96 -18.28 6.45 -8.17
N GLU A 97 -18.82 6.99 -7.08
CA GLU A 97 -20.11 7.68 -7.07
C GLU A 97 -20.07 9.00 -7.84
N THR A 98 -18.95 9.73 -7.74
CA THR A 98 -18.83 11.08 -8.29
C THR A 98 -17.91 11.16 -9.52
N GLY A 99 -17.10 10.13 -9.78
CA GLY A 99 -16.07 10.13 -10.81
C GLY A 99 -14.87 11.03 -10.49
N LEU A 100 -14.79 11.59 -9.28
CA LEU A 100 -13.71 12.50 -8.87
C LEU A 100 -12.51 11.73 -8.32
N VAL A 101 -11.33 12.32 -8.48
CA VAL A 101 -10.08 11.89 -7.85
C VAL A 101 -9.64 12.91 -6.81
N GLU A 102 -9.20 12.42 -5.65
CA GLU A 102 -8.66 13.22 -4.56
C GLU A 102 -7.21 12.78 -4.33
N GLU A 103 -6.26 13.72 -4.38
CA GLU A 103 -4.88 13.42 -4.02
C GLU A 103 -4.76 13.24 -2.50
N VAL A 104 -4.03 12.21 -2.09
CA VAL A 104 -3.76 11.93 -0.68
C VAL A 104 -2.43 12.57 -0.32
N ASN A 105 -2.42 13.41 0.73
CA ASN A 105 -1.19 13.98 1.24
C ASN A 105 -0.33 12.89 1.90
N CYS A 106 0.72 12.47 1.20
CA CYS A 106 1.65 11.44 1.67
C CYS A 106 2.90 12.01 2.37
N GLY A 107 2.92 13.32 2.69
CA GLY A 107 4.09 13.97 3.28
C GLY A 107 5.27 14.16 2.33
N LEU A 108 5.04 14.04 1.02
CA LEU A 108 6.04 14.22 -0.03
C LEU A 108 5.86 15.59 -0.71
N GLN A 109 6.95 16.15 -1.22
CA GLN A 109 6.93 17.36 -2.03
C GLN A 109 6.99 16.98 -3.50
N ASP A 110 5.94 17.30 -4.26
CA ASP A 110 5.80 16.93 -5.68
C ASP A 110 6.04 15.42 -5.92
N GLY A 111 5.55 14.57 -5.00
CA GLY A 111 5.73 13.11 -5.03
C GLY A 111 7.15 12.63 -4.73
N CYS A 112 8.06 13.51 -4.32
CA CYS A 112 9.44 13.18 -3.96
C CYS A 112 9.71 13.43 -2.47
N ASP A 113 10.61 12.64 -1.89
CA ASP A 113 11.12 12.91 -0.55
C ASP A 113 12.28 13.93 -0.66
N PRO A 114 12.13 15.15 -0.09
CA PRO A 114 13.17 16.17 -0.16
C PRO A 114 14.52 15.70 0.40
N ALA A 115 14.52 14.87 1.46
CA ALA A 115 15.75 14.37 2.07
C ALA A 115 16.46 13.37 1.16
N GLN A 116 15.71 12.50 0.48
CA GLN A 116 16.31 11.56 -0.49
C GLN A 116 16.83 12.30 -1.74
N LEU A 117 16.13 13.35 -2.20
CA LEU A 117 16.60 14.18 -3.30
C LEU A 117 17.91 14.90 -2.95
N GLU A 118 18.01 15.43 -1.73
CA GLU A 118 19.23 16.08 -1.25
C GLU A 118 20.40 15.09 -1.16
N LEU A 119 20.16 13.90 -0.62
CA LEU A 119 21.16 12.84 -0.58
C LEU A 119 21.62 12.44 -1.99
N LEU A 120 20.70 12.32 -2.95
CA LEU A 120 21.04 12.00 -4.34
C LEU A 120 21.92 13.08 -4.96
N LYS A 121 21.62 14.37 -4.74
CA LYS A 121 22.47 15.48 -5.22
C LYS A 121 23.89 15.39 -4.67
N GLN A 122 24.04 15.10 -3.38
CA GLN A 122 25.35 14.94 -2.74
C GLN A 122 26.14 13.75 -3.30
N GLN A 123 25.46 12.63 -3.59
CA GLN A 123 26.09 11.45 -4.21
C GLN A 123 26.55 11.72 -5.65
N LEU A 124 25.73 12.44 -6.44
CA LEU A 124 26.10 12.80 -7.80
C LEU A 124 27.29 13.76 -7.84
N ALA A 125 27.32 14.77 -6.95
CA ALA A 125 28.42 15.73 -6.87
C ALA A 125 29.78 15.07 -6.55
N LYS A 126 29.78 13.98 -5.77
CA LYS A 126 31.00 13.20 -5.47
C LYS A 126 31.47 12.33 -6.63
N ARG A 127 30.59 11.99 -7.56
CA ARG A 127 30.93 11.14 -8.71
C ARG A 127 31.68 11.92 -9.80
N ASP A 128 31.51 13.24 -9.83
CA ASP A 128 32.12 14.12 -10.83
C ASP A 128 33.48 14.70 -10.35
N GLN A 129 34.04 14.17 -9.25
CA GLN A 129 35.38 14.46 -8.72
C GLN A 129 36.31 13.27 -8.93
#